data_AF-A0A7X6QFG3-F1
#
_entry.id   AF-A0A7X6QFG3-F1
#
_cell.length_a   1.000
_cell.length_b   1.000
_cell.length_c   1.000
_cell.angle_alpha   90.00
_cell.angle_beta   90.00
_cell.angle_gamma   90.00
#
_symmetry.space_group_name_H-M   'P 1'
#
loop_
_entity.id
_entity.type
_entity.pdbx_description
1 polymer ?
#
loop_
_entity_poly.entity_id
_entity_poly.type
_entity_poly.pdbx_seq_one_letter_code
_entity_poly.pdbx_strand_id
1 'polypeptide(L)'
;DSHWMDHIDLMDDLRDSIGMRGYAQHDPVVEYKREGFEMFEAMNDAIQADAVRMIMRARLTREEKPAKRRVAKRLLEGRGSSGWSREAAMSAARQLAGESQAIQGGDTVSERPDPVRVKQRPGRNDPCWCGSGKKYKNCHLTQDEMEMN
;
A
#
# COMPACT_ATOMS: atom_id res chain seq x y z
N ASP A 1 15.09 6.52 6.61
CA ASP A 1 14.90 5.39 7.54
C ASP A 1 15.88 4.27 7.25
N SER A 2 15.93 3.74 6.01
CA SER A 2 16.91 2.72 5.60
C SER A 2 18.37 3.04 5.97
N HIS A 3 18.84 4.24 5.64
CA HIS A 3 20.22 4.68 5.92
C HIS A 3 20.64 4.50 7.39
N TRP A 4 19.72 4.71 8.33
CA TRP A 4 20.01 4.55 9.76
C TRP A 4 20.05 3.08 10.18
N MET A 5 19.14 2.24 9.65
CA MET A 5 19.16 0.80 9.91
C MET A 5 20.46 0.18 9.38
N ASP A 6 20.80 0.49 8.13
CA ASP A 6 22.04 0.02 7.49
C ASP A 6 23.27 0.46 8.30
N HIS A 7 23.28 1.69 8.83
CA HIS A 7 24.37 2.18 9.68
C HIS A 7 24.48 1.41 11.00
N ILE A 8 23.37 1.08 11.66
CA ILE A 8 23.40 0.31 12.92
C ILE A 8 23.98 -1.09 12.68
N ASP A 9 23.56 -1.77 11.61
CA ASP A 9 24.08 -3.09 11.26
C ASP A 9 25.59 -3.02 10.99
N LEU A 10 26.02 -2.02 10.22
CA LEU A 10 27.43 -1.77 9.94
C LEU A 10 28.25 -1.42 11.20
N MET A 11 27.65 -0.76 12.20
CA MET A 11 28.30 -0.45 13.47
C MET A 11 28.45 -1.68 14.37
N ASP A 12 27.50 -2.62 14.32
CA ASP A 12 27.62 -3.90 15.01
C ASP A 12 28.73 -4.76 14.37
N ASP A 13 28.81 -4.83 13.03
CA ASP A 13 29.91 -5.49 12.31
C ASP A 13 31.27 -4.85 12.64
N LEU A 14 31.31 -3.51 12.69
CA LEU A 14 32.52 -2.77 13.05
C LEU A 14 32.99 -3.12 14.46
N ARG A 15 32.08 -3.15 15.43
CA ARG A 15 32.38 -3.52 16.82
C ARG A 15 33.01 -4.91 16.89
N ASP A 16 32.45 -5.88 16.18
CA ASP A 16 32.93 -7.26 16.18
C ASP A 16 34.32 -7.36 15.50
N SER A 17 34.54 -6.61 14.41
CA SER A 17 35.83 -6.57 13.71
C SER A 17 36.96 -5.90 14.52
N ILE A 18 36.64 -4.87 15.31
CA ILE A 18 37.62 -4.15 16.13
C ILE A 18 38.07 -4.99 17.32
N GLY A 19 37.18 -5.83 17.85
CA GLY A 19 37.53 -6.83 18.86
C GLY A 19 38.72 -7.70 18.42
N MET A 20 38.80 -8.07 17.14
CA MET A 20 39.93 -8.81 16.58
C MET A 20 41.15 -7.94 16.22
N ARG A 21 40.96 -6.63 16.00
CA ARG A 21 42.05 -5.69 15.70
C ARG A 21 42.80 -5.19 16.94
N GLY A 22 42.21 -5.33 18.14
CA GLY A 22 42.87 -5.01 19.42
C GLY A 22 44.18 -5.76 19.68
N TYR A 23 44.44 -6.87 18.97
CA TYR A 23 45.74 -7.55 19.02
C TYR A 23 46.89 -6.76 18.36
N ALA A 24 46.58 -5.74 17.55
CA ALA A 24 47.54 -4.97 16.76
C ALA A 24 48.14 -3.75 17.49
N GLN A 25 48.05 -3.65 18.82
CA GLN A 25 48.57 -2.52 19.63
C GLN A 25 47.88 -1.17 19.38
N HIS A 26 46.77 -1.14 18.64
CA HIS A 26 45.90 0.03 18.51
C HIS A 26 44.81 0.01 19.59
N ASP A 27 44.46 1.18 20.13
CA ASP A 27 43.38 1.31 21.11
C ASP A 27 42.02 1.08 20.40
N PRO A 28 41.29 -0.01 20.74
CA PRO A 28 40.05 -0.37 20.07
C PRO A 28 38.95 0.69 20.23
N VAL A 29 38.94 1.43 21.34
CA VAL A 29 37.92 2.46 21.58
C VAL A 29 38.15 3.68 20.70
N VAL A 30 39.41 4.01 20.42
CA VAL A 30 39.76 5.13 19.55
C VAL A 30 39.43 4.80 18.11
N GLU A 31 39.77 3.60 17.63
CA GLU A 31 39.45 3.16 16.27
C GLU A 31 37.94 3.07 16.03
N TYR A 32 37.18 2.53 16.98
CA TYR A 32 35.71 2.47 16.85
C TYR A 32 35.08 3.85 16.75
N LYS A 33 35.55 4.80 17.56
CA LYS A 33 35.07 6.18 17.50
C LYS A 33 35.44 6.85 16.18
N ARG A 34 36.65 6.62 15.67
CA ARG A 34 37.11 7.23 14.41
C ARG A 34 36.38 6.64 13.22
N GLU A 35 36.45 5.32 13.00
CA GLU A 35 35.80 4.63 11.88
C GLU A 35 34.27 4.80 11.95
N GLY A 36 33.67 4.70 13.15
CA GLY A 36 32.24 4.88 13.32
C GLY A 36 31.77 6.31 13.03
N PHE A 37 32.57 7.33 13.35
CA PHE A 37 32.25 8.71 13.02
C PHE A 37 32.37 8.99 11.52
N GLU A 38 33.40 8.46 10.85
CA GLU A 38 33.56 8.57 9.39
C GLU A 38 32.35 7.94 8.65
N MET A 39 31.88 6.77 9.11
CA MET A 39 30.69 6.11 8.56
C MET A 39 29.40 6.90 8.83
N PHE A 40 29.29 7.54 9.99
CA PHE A 40 28.17 8.41 10.32
C PHE A 40 28.11 9.65 9.41
N GLU A 41 29.24 10.31 9.17
CA GLU A 41 29.31 11.45 8.25
C GLU A 41 28.90 11.05 6.82
N ALA A 42 29.43 9.91 6.34
CA ALA A 42 29.06 9.38 5.03
C ALA A 42 27.56 9.07 4.92
N MET A 43 26.96 8.48 5.96
CA MET A 43 25.51 8.25 6.02
C MET A 43 24.73 9.57 6.00
N ASN A 44 25.15 10.56 6.80
CA ASN A 44 24.49 11.85 6.87
C ASN A 44 24.49 12.58 5.52
N ASP A 45 25.61 12.53 4.80
CA ASP A 45 25.73 13.11 3.46
C ASP A 45 24.81 12.39 2.45
N ALA A 46 24.72 11.06 2.53
CA ALA A 46 23.80 10.27 1.70
C ALA A 46 22.33 10.64 1.96
N ILE A 47 21.93 10.80 3.22
CA ILE A 47 20.57 11.22 3.61
C ILE A 47 20.26 12.61 3.05
N GLN A 48 21.19 13.56 3.17
CA GLN A 48 21.01 14.92 2.63
C GLN A 48 20.84 14.89 1.10
N ALA A 49 21.70 14.15 0.40
CA ALA A 49 21.63 14.02 -1.05
C ALA A 49 20.31 13.39 -1.52
N ASP A 50 19.84 12.35 -0.85
CA ASP A 50 18.58 11.69 -1.18
C ASP A 50 17.36 12.55 -0.85
N ALA A 51 17.38 13.29 0.26
CA ALA A 51 16.31 14.23 0.61
C ALA A 51 16.14 15.31 -0.46
N VAL A 52 17.24 15.95 -0.89
CA VAL A 52 17.21 16.95 -1.96
C VAL A 52 16.74 16.34 -3.27
N ARG A 53 17.25 15.16 -3.63
CA ARG A 53 16.85 14.42 -4.83
C ARG A 53 15.36 14.07 -4.83
N MET A 54 14.81 13.69 -3.68
CA MET A 54 13.39 13.36 -3.53
C MET A 54 12.51 14.59 -3.71
N ILE A 55 12.89 15.73 -3.10
CA ILE A 55 12.16 17.00 -3.27
C ILE A 55 12.20 17.46 -4.72
N MET A 56 13.37 17.42 -5.37
CA MET A 56 13.53 17.87 -6.75
C MET A 56 12.80 16.99 -7.77
N ARG A 57 12.55 15.71 -7.44
CA ARG A 57 11.81 14.78 -8.30
C ARG A 57 10.31 14.70 -7.99
N ALA A 58 9.88 15.28 -6.87
CA ALA A 58 8.49 15.22 -6.44
C ALA A 58 7.59 15.97 -7.43
N ARG A 59 6.80 15.23 -8.20
CA ARG A 59 5.70 15.79 -8.99
C ARG A 59 4.48 15.88 -8.09
N LEU A 60 4.09 17.11 -7.73
CA LEU A 60 2.82 17.34 -7.04
C LEU A 60 1.68 17.16 -8.04
N THR A 61 1.13 15.96 -8.10
CA THR A 61 -0.13 15.73 -8.81
C THR A 61 -1.24 16.36 -7.97
N ARG A 62 -1.58 17.62 -8.26
CA ARG A 62 -2.80 18.21 -7.73
C ARG A 62 -3.95 17.45 -8.39
N GLU A 63 -4.64 16.60 -7.62
CA GLU A 63 -5.90 16.02 -8.06
C GLU A 63 -6.90 17.16 -8.27
N GLU A 64 -6.93 17.67 -9.49
CA GLU A 64 -8.04 18.45 -9.98
C GLU A 64 -9.20 17.47 -10.08
N LYS A 65 -10.04 17.43 -9.04
CA LYS A 65 -11.32 16.70 -9.05
C LYS A 65 -11.93 16.93 -10.43
N PRO A 66 -12.11 15.89 -11.26
CA PRO A 66 -12.57 16.10 -12.62
C PRO A 66 -13.93 16.77 -12.52
N ALA A 67 -13.99 18.05 -12.91
CA ALA A 67 -15.24 18.76 -13.05
C ALA A 67 -16.05 17.93 -14.04
N LYS A 68 -17.10 17.26 -13.53
CA LYS A 68 -17.95 16.34 -14.29
C LYS A 68 -18.24 17.01 -15.63
N ARG A 69 -17.57 16.52 -16.67
CA ARG A 69 -17.55 17.13 -17.99
C ARG A 69 -19.01 17.25 -18.40
N ARG A 70 -19.44 18.47 -18.72
CA ARG A 70 -20.82 18.82 -19.10
C ARG A 70 -21.17 18.15 -20.44
N VAL A 71 -21.26 16.82 -20.48
CA VAL A 71 -21.64 16.06 -21.69
C VAL A 71 -23.16 15.86 -21.76
N ALA A 72 -23.90 16.12 -20.68
CA ALA A 72 -25.36 15.97 -20.67
C ALA A 72 -26.10 17.05 -21.47
N LYS A 73 -25.50 18.22 -21.74
CA LYS A 73 -26.22 19.32 -22.41
C LYS A 73 -26.26 19.18 -23.95
N ARG A 74 -25.36 18.40 -24.56
CA ARG A 74 -25.30 18.26 -26.03
C ARG A 74 -26.12 17.10 -26.61
N LEU A 75 -26.56 16.16 -25.78
CA LEU A 75 -27.45 15.08 -26.21
C LEU A 75 -28.90 15.56 -26.37
N LEU A 76 -29.29 16.65 -25.71
CA LEU A 76 -30.64 17.21 -25.81
C LEU A 76 -30.78 18.20 -26.99
N GLU A 77 -29.69 18.90 -27.35
CA GLU A 77 -29.74 20.00 -28.32
C GLU A 77 -29.31 19.58 -29.74
N GLY A 78 -28.87 18.34 -29.96
CA GLY A 78 -28.23 17.97 -31.23
C GLY A 78 -28.31 16.51 -31.63
N ARG A 79 -29.52 15.91 -31.69
CA ARG A 79 -29.80 14.81 -32.62
C ARG A 79 -31.30 14.54 -32.76
N GLY A 80 -32.00 15.48 -33.41
CA GLY A 80 -33.11 15.07 -34.25
C GLY A 80 -32.57 14.17 -35.36
N SER A 81 -33.27 13.07 -35.65
CA SER A 81 -33.02 12.17 -36.78
C SER A 81 -31.92 11.10 -36.60
N SER A 82 -32.23 10.08 -35.79
CA SER A 82 -31.93 8.70 -36.19
C SER A 82 -33.13 7.81 -35.84
N GLY A 83 -34.18 7.95 -36.65
CA GLY A 83 -35.05 6.88 -37.17
C GLY A 83 -35.53 5.71 -36.30
N TRP A 84 -35.51 5.80 -34.97
CA TRP A 84 -36.03 4.75 -34.10
C TRP A 84 -37.26 5.30 -33.38
N SER A 85 -38.41 4.60 -33.49
CA SER A 85 -39.64 5.03 -32.81
C SER A 85 -39.39 5.07 -31.29
N ARG A 86 -40.15 5.91 -30.58
CA ARG A 86 -40.11 5.95 -29.12
C ARG A 86 -40.37 4.57 -28.52
N GLU A 87 -41.17 3.72 -29.16
CA GLU A 87 -41.33 2.33 -28.74
C GLU A 87 -40.06 1.49 -28.96
N ALA A 88 -39.36 1.66 -30.09
CA ALA A 88 -38.14 0.90 -30.40
C ALA A 88 -36.97 1.21 -29.46
N ALA A 89 -36.82 2.47 -29.04
CA ALA A 89 -35.82 2.86 -28.04
C ALA A 89 -36.19 2.35 -26.63
N MET A 90 -37.49 2.30 -26.30
CA MET A 90 -37.99 1.88 -24.99
C MET A 90 -38.05 0.35 -24.83
N SER A 91 -38.28 -0.39 -25.91
CA SER A 91 -38.20 -1.85 -25.93
C SER A 91 -36.76 -2.35 -25.86
N ALA A 92 -35.81 -1.69 -26.53
CA ALA A 92 -34.38 -1.98 -26.42
C ALA A 92 -33.83 -1.70 -25.01
N ALA A 93 -34.27 -0.61 -24.36
CA ALA A 93 -33.92 -0.31 -22.98
C ALA A 93 -34.52 -1.32 -21.98
N ARG A 94 -35.71 -1.88 -22.25
CA ARG A 94 -36.31 -2.96 -21.43
C ARG A 94 -35.62 -4.31 -21.62
N GLN A 95 -35.15 -4.64 -22.82
CA GLN A 95 -34.39 -5.88 -23.07
C GLN A 95 -33.02 -5.87 -22.41
N LEU A 96 -32.39 -4.70 -22.26
CA LEU A 96 -31.15 -4.55 -21.49
C LEU A 96 -31.37 -4.51 -19.98
N ALA A 97 -32.63 -4.40 -19.53
CA ALA A 97 -33.02 -4.29 -18.13
C ALA A 97 -33.94 -5.43 -17.63
N GLY A 98 -34.04 -6.55 -18.37
CA GLY A 98 -34.67 -7.79 -17.92
C GLY A 98 -33.60 -8.75 -17.40
N GLU A 99 -33.48 -8.96 -16.08
CA GLU A 99 -34.29 -9.85 -15.25
C GLU A 99 -33.71 -11.27 -15.23
N SER A 100 -32.92 -11.49 -14.18
CA SER A 100 -32.30 -12.74 -13.78
C SER A 100 -33.36 -13.80 -13.53
N GLN A 101 -33.51 -14.73 -14.48
CA GLN A 101 -34.32 -15.93 -14.27
C GLN A 101 -33.61 -16.86 -13.30
N ALA A 102 -34.26 -17.08 -12.16
CA ALA A 102 -33.97 -18.15 -11.23
C ALA A 102 -34.16 -19.50 -11.93
N ILE A 103 -33.12 -20.33 -11.94
CA ILE A 103 -33.20 -21.75 -12.30
C ILE A 103 -33.12 -22.55 -11.01
N GLN A 104 -34.19 -23.31 -10.72
CA GLN A 104 -34.23 -24.31 -9.67
C GLN A 104 -33.93 -25.70 -10.25
N GLY A 105 -32.91 -26.35 -9.68
CA GLY A 105 -32.90 -27.79 -9.38
C GLY A 105 -32.23 -28.74 -10.39
N GLY A 106 -31.21 -29.47 -9.92
CA GLY A 106 -30.84 -30.78 -10.50
C GLY A 106 -29.36 -31.18 -10.40
N ASP A 107 -29.01 -31.87 -9.31
CA ASP A 107 -27.76 -32.55 -8.94
C ASP A 107 -26.78 -33.00 -10.06
N THR A 108 -25.51 -32.59 -9.94
CA THR A 108 -24.33 -33.48 -10.05
C THR A 108 -23.09 -32.82 -9.42
N VAL A 109 -22.36 -33.61 -8.64
CA VAL A 109 -21.25 -33.27 -7.75
C VAL A 109 -20.00 -32.76 -8.50
N SER A 110 -19.48 -31.58 -8.13
CA SER A 110 -18.05 -31.27 -8.17
C SER A 110 -17.78 -29.96 -7.41
N GLU A 111 -17.34 -30.08 -6.15
CA GLU A 111 -16.96 -28.95 -5.30
C GLU A 111 -15.74 -28.22 -5.87
N ARG A 112 -15.97 -27.04 -6.45
CA ARG A 112 -14.93 -26.02 -6.60
C ARG A 112 -14.97 -25.17 -5.33
N PRO A 113 -13.86 -25.02 -4.59
CA PRO A 113 -13.88 -24.20 -3.39
C PRO A 113 -14.21 -22.76 -3.74
N ASP A 114 -15.20 -22.19 -3.03
CA ASP A 114 -15.55 -20.78 -3.12
C ASP A 114 -14.31 -19.91 -2.85
N PRO A 115 -14.16 -18.76 -3.55
CA PRO A 115 -13.03 -17.87 -3.32
C PRO A 115 -13.09 -17.34 -1.88
N VAL A 116 -12.15 -17.81 -1.06
CA VAL A 116 -11.94 -17.35 0.32
C VAL A 116 -11.73 -15.84 0.30
N ARG A 117 -12.75 -15.07 0.68
CA ARG A 117 -12.62 -13.65 0.97
C ARG A 117 -11.80 -13.49 2.25
N VAL A 118 -10.49 -13.35 2.09
CA VAL A 118 -9.59 -12.98 3.17
C VAL A 118 -10.03 -11.59 3.65
N LYS A 119 -10.58 -11.51 4.87
CA LYS A 119 -10.82 -10.23 5.53
C LYS A 119 -9.46 -9.57 5.73
N GLN A 120 -9.18 -8.51 4.97
CA GLN A 120 -7.98 -7.69 5.16
C GLN A 120 -7.93 -7.24 6.63
N ARG A 121 -6.90 -7.67 7.36
CA ARG A 121 -6.74 -7.31 8.78
C ARG A 121 -6.44 -5.81 8.89
N PRO A 122 -6.99 -5.10 9.89
CA PRO A 122 -6.68 -3.69 10.12
C PRO A 122 -5.18 -3.46 10.27
N GLY A 123 -4.67 -2.30 9.85
CA GLY A 123 -3.27 -1.93 10.05
C GLY A 123 -2.94 -1.76 11.53
N ARG A 124 -1.66 -1.85 11.90
CA ARG A 124 -1.17 -1.85 13.30
C ARG A 124 -1.74 -0.71 14.18
N ASN A 125 -1.98 0.47 13.60
CA ASN A 125 -2.50 1.64 14.32
C ASN A 125 -4.01 1.92 14.08
N ASP A 126 -4.69 1.12 13.26
CA ASP A 126 -6.11 1.29 12.94
C ASP A 126 -7.02 0.87 14.11
N PRO A 127 -8.30 1.30 14.13
CA PRO A 127 -9.27 0.79 15.09
C PRO A 127 -9.37 -0.73 15.03
N CYS A 128 -9.33 -1.38 16.20
CA CYS A 128 -9.43 -2.82 16.26
C CYS A 128 -10.80 -3.31 15.77
N TRP A 129 -10.80 -4.43 15.04
CA TRP A 129 -12.01 -5.03 14.45
C TRP A 129 -13.05 -5.49 15.49
N CYS A 130 -12.67 -5.65 16.76
CA CYS A 130 -13.57 -6.02 17.86
C CYS A 130 -14.46 -4.87 18.35
N GLY A 131 -14.32 -3.66 17.80
CA GLY A 131 -15.15 -2.50 18.18
C GLY A 131 -14.79 -1.88 19.53
N SER A 132 -13.67 -2.26 20.15
CA SER A 132 -13.24 -1.77 21.47
C SER A 132 -12.81 -0.30 21.52
N GLY A 133 -12.74 0.38 20.37
CA GLY A 133 -12.21 1.74 20.26
C GLY A 133 -10.69 1.87 20.48
N LYS A 134 -9.99 0.77 20.81
CA LYS A 134 -8.53 0.73 20.99
C LYS A 134 -7.83 0.47 19.65
N LYS A 135 -6.60 0.96 19.52
CA LYS A 135 -5.73 0.67 18.35
C LYS A 135 -5.46 -0.84 18.26
N TYR A 136 -5.39 -1.38 17.05
CA TYR A 136 -5.22 -2.81 16.78
C TYR A 136 -4.03 -3.42 17.53
N LYS A 137 -2.87 -2.74 17.54
CA LYS A 137 -1.67 -3.13 18.30
C LYS A 137 -1.83 -3.31 19.80
N ASN A 138 -2.80 -2.62 20.40
CA ASN A 138 -3.05 -2.66 21.84
C ASN A 138 -4.25 -3.56 22.19
N CYS A 139 -4.77 -4.32 21.22
CA CYS A 139 -5.97 -5.12 21.39
C CYS A 139 -5.76 -6.55 20.89
N HIS A 140 -5.93 -6.82 19.58
CA HIS A 140 -5.92 -8.19 19.04
C HIS A 140 -4.69 -8.51 18.18
N LEU A 141 -3.79 -7.56 17.92
CA LEU A 141 -2.61 -7.81 17.07
C LEU A 141 -1.79 -9.02 17.52
N THR A 142 -1.50 -9.14 18.82
CA THR A 142 -0.69 -10.23 19.36
C THR A 142 -1.39 -11.59 19.27
N GLN A 143 -2.71 -11.62 19.44
CA GLN A 143 -3.49 -12.86 19.30
C GLN A 143 -3.57 -13.29 17.83
N ASP A 144 -3.84 -12.33 16.95
CA ASP A 144 -3.94 -12.56 15.50
C ASP A 144 -2.57 -12.97 14.89
N GLU A 145 -1.45 -12.49 15.44
CA GLU A 145 -0.08 -12.90 15.07
C GLU A 145 0.24 -14.33 15.53
N MET A 146 -0.22 -14.73 16.72
CA MET A 146 -0.03 -16.09 17.24
C MET A 146 -0.82 -17.14 16.45
N GLU A 147 -2.00 -16.79 15.92
CA GLU A 147 -2.80 -17.70 15.08
C GLU A 147 -2.22 -17.91 13.66
N MET A 148 -1.21 -17.13 13.26
CA MET A 148 -0.56 -17.26 11.95
C MET A 148 0.71 -18.11 11.96
N ASN A 149 1.21 -18.50 13.13
CA ASN A 149 2.44 -19.28 13.31
C ASN A 149 2.12 -20.72 13.70
#